data_AF-A0A5K1AY82-F1
#
_entry.id   AF-A0A5K1AY82-F1
#
_cell.length_a   1.000
_cell.length_b   1.000
_cell.length_c   1.000
_cell.angle_alpha   90.00
_cell.angle_beta   90.00
_cell.angle_gamma   90.00
#
_symmetry.space_group_name_H-M   'P 1'
#
loop_
_entity.id
_entity.type
_entity.pdbx_description
1 polymer ?
#
loop_
_entity_poly.entity_id
_entity_poly.type
_entity_poly.pdbx_seq_one_letter_code
_entity_poly.pdbx_strand_id
1 'polypeptide(L)'
;KGRPVAHGVVFRDSKGTLHRAYLNDGTQNEIILSAGAIGSPQLLMLSGIGRAQSLKSQGIGVVVDQPLVGQGMADNPMNAIYIPSPLPVEVSLIQVVGITHFGSYIEAASGANFAYPSASSGTPRRDFGMFSPK
;
A
#
# COMPACT_ATOMS: atom_id res chain seq x y z
N LYS A 1 -21.18 -1.09 -31.58
CA LYS A 1 -20.03 -1.77 -30.92
C LYS A 1 -20.46 -2.18 -29.53
N GLY A 2 -20.32 -3.45 -29.15
CA GLY A 2 -20.70 -3.93 -27.82
C GLY A 2 -19.79 -3.35 -26.72
N ARG A 3 -20.26 -3.39 -25.47
CA ARG A 3 -19.44 -3.00 -24.31
C ARG A 3 -18.30 -4.02 -24.15
N PRO A 4 -17.03 -3.58 -23.99
CA PRO A 4 -15.93 -4.51 -23.73
C PRO A 4 -16.19 -5.35 -22.48
N VAL A 5 -15.74 -6.61 -22.52
CA VAL A 5 -15.87 -7.58 -21.43
C VAL A 5 -14.48 -8.17 -21.14
N ALA A 6 -14.14 -8.31 -19.85
CA ALA A 6 -12.90 -8.94 -19.44
C ALA A 6 -13.07 -10.48 -19.47
N HIS A 7 -12.21 -11.19 -20.21
CA HIS A 7 -12.31 -12.65 -20.39
C HIS A 7 -11.22 -13.44 -19.67
N GLY A 8 -10.11 -12.78 -19.31
CA GLY A 8 -9.01 -13.43 -18.63
C GLY A 8 -7.94 -12.44 -18.16
N VAL A 9 -6.92 -13.00 -17.54
CA VAL A 9 -5.73 -12.29 -17.07
C VAL A 9 -4.48 -12.95 -17.60
N VAL A 10 -3.42 -12.16 -17.74
CA VAL A 10 -2.08 -12.62 -18.09
C VAL A 10 -1.15 -12.26 -16.93
N PHE A 11 -0.39 -13.21 -16.43
CA PHE A 11 0.54 -12.99 -15.31
C PHE A 11 1.85 -13.75 -15.53
N ARG A 12 2.90 -13.37 -14.80
CA ARG A 12 4.18 -14.06 -14.80
C ARG A 12 4.42 -14.71 -13.44
N ASP A 13 4.96 -15.92 -13.44
CA ASP A 13 5.40 -16.59 -12.20
C ASP A 13 6.80 -16.12 -11.77
N SER A 14 7.28 -16.62 -10.64
CA SER A 14 8.60 -16.30 -10.10
C SER A 14 9.77 -16.76 -10.99
N LYS A 15 9.53 -17.66 -11.94
CA LYS A 15 10.52 -18.11 -12.94
C LYS A 15 10.46 -17.27 -14.22
N GLY A 16 9.55 -16.30 -14.29
CA GLY A 16 9.35 -15.43 -15.45
C GLY A 16 8.45 -16.04 -16.54
N THR A 17 7.90 -17.23 -16.31
CA THR A 17 7.02 -17.93 -17.26
C THR A 17 5.70 -17.18 -17.38
N LEU A 18 5.21 -16.99 -18.61
CA LEU A 18 3.94 -16.32 -18.87
C LEU A 18 2.77 -17.30 -18.78
N HIS A 19 1.79 -16.95 -17.97
CA HIS A 19 0.56 -17.71 -17.75
C HIS A 19 -0.66 -16.92 -18.19
N ARG A 20 -1.72 -17.64 -18.58
CA ARG A 20 -3.02 -17.09 -18.94
C ARG A 20 -4.10 -17.85 -18.19
N ALA A 21 -5.01 -17.12 -17.56
CA ALA A 21 -6.19 -17.68 -16.90
C ALA A 21 -7.44 -17.01 -17.47
N TYR A 22 -8.48 -17.80 -17.74
CA TYR A 22 -9.72 -17.35 -18.34
C TYR A 22 -10.91 -17.73 -17.46
N LEU A 23 -12.03 -17.03 -17.65
CA LEU A 23 -13.29 -17.42 -17.05
C LEU A 23 -13.76 -18.76 -17.63
N ASN A 24 -14.38 -19.59 -16.79
CA ASN A 24 -15.11 -20.77 -17.25
C ASN A 24 -16.39 -20.36 -17.98
N ASP A 25 -17.02 -21.31 -18.67
CA ASP A 25 -18.34 -21.12 -19.27
C ASP A 25 -19.37 -20.77 -18.19
N GLY A 26 -20.06 -19.63 -18.38
CA GLY A 26 -21.04 -19.12 -17.43
C GLY A 26 -21.26 -17.63 -17.62
N THR A 27 -22.52 -17.20 -17.70
CA THR A 27 -22.89 -15.80 -17.99
C THR A 27 -22.70 -14.85 -16.81
N GLN A 28 -22.47 -15.38 -15.61
CA GLN A 28 -22.29 -14.63 -14.36
C GLN A 28 -20.84 -14.65 -13.86
N ASN A 29 -19.91 -15.20 -14.65
CA ASN A 29 -18.50 -15.25 -14.25
C ASN A 29 -17.85 -13.88 -14.49
N GLU A 30 -17.05 -13.42 -13.54
CA GLU A 30 -16.47 -12.08 -13.55
C GLU A 30 -15.00 -12.08 -13.13
N ILE A 31 -14.28 -11.04 -13.55
CA ILE A 31 -12.91 -10.77 -13.11
C ILE A 31 -12.96 -9.57 -12.15
N ILE A 32 -12.58 -9.81 -10.90
CA ILE A 32 -12.51 -8.78 -9.87
C ILE A 32 -11.06 -8.33 -9.72
N LEU A 33 -10.82 -7.02 -9.82
CA LEU A 33 -9.50 -6.43 -9.63
C LEU A 33 -9.34 -5.85 -8.23
N SER A 34 -8.48 -6.47 -7.42
CA SER A 34 -8.23 -6.11 -6.02
C SER A 34 -6.74 -5.84 -5.74
N ALA A 35 -6.05 -5.12 -6.64
CA ALA A 35 -4.60 -4.85 -6.55
C ALA A 35 -4.26 -3.57 -5.74
N GLY A 36 -5.20 -3.07 -4.93
CA GLY A 36 -5.01 -1.89 -4.07
C GLY A 36 -4.99 -0.55 -4.81
N ALA A 37 -4.85 0.54 -4.05
CA ALA A 37 -4.93 1.93 -4.56
C ALA A 37 -3.86 2.27 -5.61
N ILE A 38 -2.73 1.56 -5.59
CA ILE A 38 -1.62 1.74 -6.55
C ILE A 38 -1.73 0.73 -7.71
N GLY A 39 -1.86 -0.56 -7.40
CA GLY A 39 -1.80 -1.62 -8.41
C GLY A 39 -3.04 -1.68 -9.30
N SER A 40 -4.24 -1.43 -8.77
CA SER A 40 -5.47 -1.48 -9.56
C SER A 40 -5.50 -0.46 -10.72
N PRO A 41 -5.25 0.86 -10.49
CA PRO A 41 -5.23 1.80 -11.61
C PRO A 41 -4.08 1.54 -12.59
N GLN A 42 -2.93 1.07 -12.11
CA GLN A 42 -1.82 0.68 -12.99
C GLN A 42 -2.25 -0.45 -13.94
N LEU A 43 -2.85 -1.53 -13.42
CA LEU A 43 -3.24 -2.68 -14.23
C LEU A 43 -4.37 -2.34 -15.21
N LEU A 44 -5.33 -1.50 -14.82
CA LEU A 44 -6.36 -0.99 -15.73
C LEU A 44 -5.74 -0.23 -16.90
N MET A 45 -4.82 0.72 -16.64
CA MET A 45 -4.16 1.50 -17.69
C MET A 45 -3.33 0.61 -18.63
N LEU A 46 -2.56 -0.34 -18.09
CA LEU A 46 -1.80 -1.31 -18.90
C LEU A 46 -2.71 -2.21 -19.75
N SER A 47 -3.96 -2.42 -19.31
CA SER A 47 -4.99 -3.16 -20.04
C SER A 47 -5.81 -2.28 -21.00
N GLY A 48 -5.42 -1.02 -21.20
CA GLY A 48 -6.08 -0.09 -22.13
C GLY A 48 -7.33 0.60 -21.56
N ILE A 49 -7.51 0.62 -20.23
CA ILE A 49 -8.63 1.27 -19.54
C ILE A 49 -8.08 2.46 -18.76
N GLY A 50 -8.30 3.68 -19.27
CA GLY A 50 -7.72 4.90 -18.69
C GLY A 50 -7.89 6.10 -19.62
N ARG A 51 -7.33 7.26 -19.25
CA ARG A 51 -7.39 8.47 -20.09
C ARG A 51 -6.76 8.21 -21.46
N ALA A 52 -7.53 8.34 -22.54
CA ALA A 52 -7.10 7.95 -23.88
C ALA A 52 -5.79 8.63 -24.34
N GLN A 53 -5.59 9.92 -24.04
CA GLN A 53 -4.36 10.64 -24.39
C GLN A 53 -3.13 10.07 -23.67
N SER A 54 -3.25 9.78 -22.37
CA SER A 54 -2.17 9.18 -21.58
C SER A 54 -1.82 7.79 -22.10
N LEU A 55 -2.82 6.95 -22.38
CA LEU A 55 -2.60 5.61 -22.96
C LEU A 55 -1.88 5.68 -24.32
N LYS A 56 -2.37 6.52 -25.23
CA LYS A 56 -1.77 6.70 -26.56
C LYS A 56 -0.33 7.20 -26.49
N SER A 57 -0.02 8.10 -25.56
CA SER A 57 1.35 8.60 -25.36
C SER A 57 2.35 7.51 -24.94
N GLN A 58 1.86 6.42 -24.36
CA GLN A 58 2.65 5.26 -23.93
C GLN A 58 2.59 4.09 -24.94
N GLY A 59 1.99 4.30 -26.12
CA GLY A 59 1.81 3.24 -27.12
C GLY A 59 0.78 2.17 -26.73
N ILE A 60 -0.10 2.45 -25.76
CA ILE A 60 -1.13 1.51 -25.30
C ILE A 60 -2.42 1.74 -26.08
N GLY A 61 -3.00 0.66 -26.61
CA GLY A 61 -4.30 0.68 -27.27
C GLY A 61 -5.43 1.03 -26.30
N VAL A 62 -6.34 1.90 -26.70
CA VAL A 62 -7.48 2.32 -25.86
C VAL A 62 -8.64 1.32 -26.04
N VAL A 63 -8.94 0.58 -24.98
CA VAL A 63 -10.12 -0.30 -24.89
C VAL A 63 -11.31 0.51 -24.37
N VAL A 64 -11.12 1.27 -23.29
CA VAL A 64 -12.12 2.19 -22.73
C VAL A 64 -11.42 3.48 -22.32
N ASP A 65 -11.92 4.61 -22.81
CA ASP A 65 -11.50 5.92 -22.31
C ASP A 65 -12.17 6.16 -20.94
N GLN A 66 -11.38 6.09 -19.88
CA GLN A 66 -11.82 6.39 -18.51
C GLN A 66 -10.86 7.36 -17.82
N PRO A 67 -11.14 8.68 -17.87
CA PRO A 67 -10.19 9.69 -17.43
C PRO A 67 -9.94 9.73 -15.92
N LEU A 68 -10.79 9.11 -15.11
CA LEU A 68 -10.65 9.06 -13.65
C LEU A 68 -9.79 7.89 -13.15
N VAL A 69 -9.45 6.91 -14.00
CA VAL A 69 -8.56 5.81 -13.59
C VAL A 69 -7.19 6.38 -13.19
N GLY A 70 -6.75 6.05 -11.97
CA GLY A 70 -5.50 6.54 -11.41
C GLY A 70 -5.51 7.99 -10.92
N GLN A 71 -6.67 8.64 -10.89
CA GLN A 71 -6.83 9.99 -10.34
C GLN A 71 -7.42 9.93 -8.92
N GLY A 72 -7.26 11.02 -8.16
CA GLY A 72 -7.88 11.15 -6.84
C GLY A 72 -7.24 10.29 -5.74
N MET A 73 -6.04 9.76 -5.95
CA MET A 73 -5.26 9.14 -4.88
C MET A 73 -4.94 10.20 -3.82
N ALA A 74 -5.19 9.84 -2.56
CA ALA A 74 -4.85 10.62 -1.40
C ALA A 74 -4.25 9.68 -0.35
N ASP A 75 -3.37 10.24 0.47
CA ASP A 75 -2.82 9.58 1.64
C ASP A 75 -2.83 10.58 2.80
N ASN A 76 -3.03 10.06 4.01
CA ASN A 76 -3.10 10.88 5.20
C ASN A 76 -1.67 11.31 5.57
N PRO A 77 -1.39 12.63 5.69
CA PRO A 77 -0.06 13.06 6.09
C PRO A 77 0.24 12.63 7.52
N MET A 78 1.44 12.09 7.74
CA MET A 78 1.94 11.72 9.07
C MET A 78 3.05 12.67 9.49
N ASN A 79 2.92 13.25 10.68
CA ASN A 79 3.98 13.99 11.36
C ASN A 79 4.33 13.27 12.66
N ALA A 80 5.62 13.18 12.99
CA ALA A 80 6.09 12.48 14.17
C ALA A 80 6.94 13.40 15.06
N ILE A 81 6.76 13.26 16.38
CA ILE A 81 7.64 13.85 17.39
C ILE A 81 8.25 12.69 18.18
N TYR A 82 9.58 12.69 18.31
CA TYR A 82 10.30 11.71 19.11
C TYR A 82 10.77 12.35 20.41
N ILE A 83 10.35 11.79 21.54
CA ILE A 83 10.71 12.26 22.87
C ILE A 83 11.68 11.25 23.50
N PRO A 84 12.99 11.54 23.59
CA PRO A 84 13.92 10.65 24.26
C PRO A 84 13.67 10.64 25.78
N SER A 85 13.55 9.46 26.37
CA SER A 85 13.45 9.31 27.82
C SER A 85 14.82 8.93 28.42
N PRO A 86 15.29 9.62 29.48
CA PRO A 86 16.50 9.22 30.19
C PRO A 86 16.31 7.96 31.06
N LEU A 87 15.06 7.54 31.27
CA LEU A 87 14.67 6.36 32.05
C LEU A 87 13.84 5.38 31.20
N PRO A 88 13.84 4.07 31.49
CA PRO A 88 12.93 3.14 30.86
C PRO A 88 11.47 3.58 31.06
N VAL A 89 10.70 3.54 29.98
CA VAL A 89 9.25 3.81 29.98
C VAL A 89 8.50 2.51 29.75
N GLU A 90 7.23 2.46 30.16
CA GLU A 90 6.35 1.33 29.84
C GLU A 90 6.23 1.17 28.32
N VAL A 91 6.21 -0.07 27.85
CA VAL A 91 6.08 -0.39 26.43
C VAL A 91 4.61 -0.31 26.04
N SER A 92 4.30 0.41 24.97
CA SER A 92 2.97 0.43 24.37
C SER A 92 3.03 0.25 22.86
N LEU A 93 2.04 -0.42 22.29
CA LEU A 93 1.80 -0.38 20.85
C LEU A 93 1.25 0.98 20.44
N ILE A 94 1.19 1.20 19.12
CA ILE A 94 0.53 2.37 18.53
C ILE A 94 -0.94 2.37 18.96
N GLN A 95 -1.35 3.45 19.59
CA GLN A 95 -2.72 3.66 20.02
C GLN A 95 -3.12 5.12 19.80
N VAL A 96 -4.40 5.36 19.55
CA VAL A 96 -4.95 6.72 19.49
C VAL A 96 -5.02 7.28 20.91
N VAL A 97 -4.28 8.36 21.18
CA VAL A 97 -4.27 9.07 22.47
C VAL A 97 -5.05 10.38 22.43
N GLY A 98 -5.47 10.81 21.24
CA GLY A 98 -6.28 12.01 21.08
C GLY A 98 -6.85 12.16 19.68
N ILE A 99 -7.93 12.94 19.59
CA ILE A 99 -8.54 13.36 18.32
C ILE A 99 -8.63 14.88 18.36
N THR A 100 -8.05 15.55 17.37
CA THR A 100 -8.09 17.02 17.30
C THR A 100 -9.48 17.50 16.87
N HIS A 101 -9.80 18.77 17.16
CA HIS A 101 -11.08 19.38 16.72
C HIS A 101 -11.25 19.42 15.19
N PHE A 102 -10.16 19.30 14.43
CA PHE A 102 -10.16 19.22 12.96
C PHE A 102 -10.08 17.76 12.45
N GLY A 103 -10.24 16.77 13.32
CA GLY A 103 -10.42 15.36 12.95
C GLY A 103 -9.13 14.58 12.66
N SER A 104 -7.96 15.09 13.05
CA SER A 104 -6.72 14.30 12.98
C SER A 104 -6.52 13.47 14.24
N TYR A 105 -6.03 12.26 14.05
CA TYR A 105 -5.68 11.35 15.14
C TYR A 105 -4.27 11.68 15.65
N ILE A 106 -4.11 11.68 16.98
CA ILE A 106 -2.81 11.67 17.63
C ILE A 106 -2.58 10.22 18.06
N GLU A 107 -1.57 9.60 17.48
CA GLU A 107 -1.16 8.24 17.82
C GLU A 107 0.15 8.28 18.59
N ALA A 108 0.28 7.43 19.60
CA ALA A 108 1.49 7.33 20.40
C ALA A 108 1.90 5.86 20.59
N ALA A 109 3.21 5.64 20.66
CA ALA A 109 3.83 4.40 21.09
C ALA A 109 5.01 4.74 22.01
N SER A 110 5.29 3.91 23.01
CA SER A 110 6.37 4.10 23.97
C SER A 110 7.20 2.84 24.14
N GLY A 111 8.42 2.98 24.68
CA GLY A 111 9.30 1.86 24.97
C GLY A 111 9.98 1.23 23.74
N ALA A 112 9.80 1.81 22.55
CA ALA A 112 10.51 1.42 21.35
C ALA A 112 11.69 2.37 21.07
N ASN A 113 12.90 1.82 20.96
CA ASN A 113 14.10 2.55 20.58
C ASN A 113 14.12 2.78 19.06
N PHE A 114 13.42 3.82 18.60
CA PHE A 114 13.40 4.21 17.18
C PHE A 114 14.65 5.01 16.75
N ALA A 115 15.47 5.46 17.70
CA ALA A 115 16.56 6.40 17.46
C ALA A 115 17.95 5.78 17.26
N TYR A 116 18.14 4.48 17.55
CA TYR A 116 19.48 3.86 17.51
C TYR A 116 19.44 2.45 16.88
N PRO A 117 20.21 2.20 15.81
CA PRO A 117 20.50 0.84 15.36
C PRO A 117 21.29 0.13 16.46
N SER A 118 20.93 -1.11 16.77
CA SER A 118 21.73 -1.97 17.63
C SER A 118 23.13 -2.13 17.04
N ALA A 119 24.15 -1.44 17.59
CA ALA A 119 25.56 -1.83 17.50
C ALA A 119 26.49 -0.99 18.40
N SER A 120 27.29 -1.72 19.21
CA SER A 120 28.76 -1.60 19.32
C SER A 120 29.46 -0.42 20.03
N SER A 121 28.89 0.21 21.06
CA SER A 121 29.69 1.12 21.91
C SER A 121 29.58 0.83 23.41
N GLY A 122 30.43 -0.11 23.87
CA GLY A 122 31.27 -0.03 25.09
C GLY A 122 30.66 0.30 26.46
N THR A 123 29.36 0.54 26.58
CA THR A 123 28.67 0.83 27.84
C THR A 123 27.44 -0.05 27.90
N PRO A 124 27.28 -0.90 28.94
CA PRO A 124 26.10 -1.74 29.07
C PRO A 124 24.93 -0.86 29.53
N ARG A 125 24.34 -0.09 28.62
CA ARG A 125 22.98 0.40 28.82
C ARG A 125 22.06 -0.77 28.50
N ARG A 126 21.40 -1.30 29.53
CA ARG A 126 20.48 -2.43 29.42
C ARG A 126 19.51 -2.18 28.28
N ASP A 127 19.68 -2.94 27.21
CA ASP A 127 18.77 -2.96 26.07
C ASP A 127 17.53 -3.73 26.49
N PHE A 128 16.43 -3.02 26.69
CA PHE A 128 15.13 -3.62 27.03
C PHE A 128 14.25 -3.72 25.78
N GLY A 129 14.83 -4.13 24.65
CA GLY A 129 14.16 -4.23 23.36
C GLY A 129 12.75 -4.83 23.44
N MET A 130 11.95 -4.57 22.40
CA MET A 130 10.48 -4.77 22.34
C MET A 130 9.94 -6.15 22.77
N PHE A 131 10.79 -7.17 22.92
CA PHE A 131 10.41 -8.53 23.33
C PHE A 131 11.23 -9.08 24.51
N SER A 132 11.95 -8.23 25.25
CA SER A 132 12.72 -8.71 26.41
C SER A 132 11.78 -9.04 27.58
N PRO A 133 11.78 -10.28 28.11
CA PRO A 133 11.09 -10.59 29.35
C PRO A 133 11.72 -9.81 30.51
N LYS A 134 10.90 -9.33 31.45
CA LYS A 134 11.35 -8.68 32.69
C LYS A 134 11.92 -9.69 33.67
#